data_AF-A0A7X3HK19-F1
#
_entry.id   AF-A0A7X3HK19-F1
#
_cell.length_a   1.000
_cell.length_b   1.000
_cell.length_c   1.000
_cell.angle_alpha   90.00
_cell.angle_beta   90.00
_cell.angle_gamma   90.00
#
_symmetry.space_group_name_H-M   'P 1'
#
loop_
_entity.id
_entity.type
_entity.pdbx_description
1 polymer ?
#
loop_
_entity_poly.entity_id
_entity_poly.type
_entity_poly.pdbx_seq_one_letter_code
_entity_poly.pdbx_strand_id
1 'polypeptide(L)'
;MIYQDQSQNVVDGDWGQVIDIEYENDEQGIDKATLRKISIGLNRIYGHNGESYYIPISVAHLSALESFSKRLFETDDLPYRVKRRNGIECYVALRMAYDIKLLPAYARIYSPSLAFPPDFDLFFEVYPQHEISQYGHIEWLPSDDEDRMGEIIHDVEPRYAEMAINFVLKIREAARKKQLAKRMRDWLSGCHRNRRYLRSFMIGILEEHARIMVVDVVFLYRRSACENQTEAIARGIKLRERSEREYLAYLDGTETDEVSDRVISLYELKEDLKTFFNNARHKPSLFGKDKFIDYFGRIEYSRDVGYHAHMCFFYKGSEAQRHIWYSHEIGKYFAKITEGRGYYFSANAKAAEGKYRNVGVGIVEHDDFEKIRHLWTAVSYFVKASQVVRVKNTGKEQMVLHGKRRERRGVKLGRPRETGLTDQEYRSRLERIFV
;
A
#
# COMPACT_ATOMS: atom_id res chain seq x y z
N MET A 1 6.43 37.62 3.28
CA MET A 1 5.11 37.79 2.63
C MET A 1 4.28 36.58 2.95
N ILE A 2 3.04 36.81 3.39
CA ILE A 2 2.07 35.78 3.77
C ILE A 2 1.69 35.03 2.48
N TYR A 3 2.02 33.74 2.39
CA TYR A 3 1.60 32.88 1.29
C TYR A 3 0.09 32.63 1.44
N GLN A 4 -0.73 33.33 0.64
CA GLN A 4 -2.14 32.97 0.47
C GLN A 4 -2.21 31.82 -0.53
N ASP A 5 -2.46 30.62 -0.01
CA ASP A 5 -2.75 29.44 -0.81
C ASP A 5 -4.12 29.60 -1.48
N GLN A 6 -4.15 29.60 -2.81
CA GLN A 6 -5.36 29.68 -3.63
C GLN A 6 -6.14 28.36 -3.71
N SER A 7 -5.88 27.39 -2.83
CA SER A 7 -6.65 26.13 -2.76
C SER A 7 -8.08 26.26 -2.20
N GLN A 8 -8.63 27.47 -2.00
CA GLN A 8 -9.94 27.68 -1.37
C GLN A 8 -11.16 27.50 -2.29
N ASN A 9 -11.00 27.25 -3.60
CA ASN A 9 -12.12 27.09 -4.51
C ASN A 9 -12.14 25.71 -5.20
N VAL A 10 -12.34 24.63 -4.44
CA VAL A 10 -12.91 23.38 -4.96
C VAL A 10 -13.82 22.78 -3.90
N VAL A 11 -14.93 23.46 -3.64
CA VAL A 11 -16.13 22.87 -3.03
C VAL A 11 -17.09 22.69 -4.20
N ASP A 12 -17.60 21.47 -4.37
CA ASP A 12 -18.48 21.00 -5.46
C ASP A 12 -17.83 20.85 -6.85
N GLY A 13 -17.37 19.64 -7.14
CA GLY A 13 -16.91 19.24 -8.47
C GLY A 13 -16.76 17.72 -8.59
N ASP A 14 -17.48 17.15 -9.54
CA ASP A 14 -17.46 15.76 -9.98
C ASP A 14 -16.02 15.21 -10.12
N TRP A 15 -15.63 14.22 -9.31
CA TRP A 15 -14.26 13.67 -9.27
C TRP A 15 -13.96 12.68 -10.41
N GLY A 16 -14.61 12.86 -11.56
CA GLY A 16 -14.30 12.17 -12.81
C GLY A 16 -13.38 13.01 -13.68
N GLN A 17 -12.18 12.48 -13.97
CA GLN A 17 -11.17 13.00 -14.90
C GLN A 17 -10.11 13.93 -14.27
N VAL A 18 -9.02 13.31 -13.80
CA VAL A 18 -7.69 13.93 -13.80
C VAL A 18 -6.84 13.11 -14.78
N ILE A 19 -6.19 13.83 -15.68
CA ILE A 19 -5.43 13.41 -16.86
C ILE A 19 -4.57 12.14 -16.60
N ASP A 20 -4.93 11.04 -17.28
CA ASP A 20 -4.11 9.84 -17.38
C ASP A 20 -2.88 10.16 -18.25
N ILE A 21 -1.73 10.35 -17.63
CA ILE A 21 -0.45 10.25 -18.34
C ILE A 21 -0.03 8.79 -18.31
N GLU A 22 -0.28 8.08 -19.40
CA GLU A 22 0.13 6.69 -19.63
C GLU A 22 1.65 6.59 -19.55
N TYR A 23 2.14 5.78 -18.60
CA TYR A 23 3.50 5.26 -18.58
C TYR A 23 3.42 3.76 -18.31
N GLU A 24 4.13 3.00 -19.14
CA GLU A 24 4.06 1.55 -19.28
C GLU A 24 4.21 0.79 -17.95
N ASN A 25 3.45 -0.29 -17.83
CA ASN A 25 3.50 -1.22 -16.72
C ASN A 25 4.83 -2.00 -16.76
N ASP A 26 5.69 -1.75 -15.77
CA ASP A 26 6.94 -2.48 -15.62
C ASP A 26 6.74 -3.70 -14.70
N GLU A 27 6.99 -4.91 -15.23
CA GLU A 27 6.70 -6.21 -14.59
C GLU A 27 7.54 -6.51 -13.33
N GLN A 28 8.43 -5.59 -12.92
CA GLN A 28 9.24 -5.72 -11.70
C GLN A 28 9.00 -4.58 -10.68
N GLY A 29 8.24 -3.55 -11.05
CA GLY A 29 7.90 -2.43 -10.18
C GLY A 29 6.62 -2.63 -9.36
N ILE A 30 6.44 -1.79 -8.34
CA ILE A 30 5.15 -1.72 -7.64
C ILE A 30 4.25 -0.82 -8.48
N ASP A 31 3.20 -1.41 -9.08
CA ASP A 31 2.29 -0.66 -9.95
C ASP A 31 1.64 0.54 -9.24
N LYS A 32 1.37 1.63 -9.98
CA LYS A 32 0.79 2.86 -9.43
C LYS A 32 -0.56 2.62 -8.73
N ALA A 33 -1.35 1.66 -9.21
CA ALA A 33 -2.63 1.31 -8.59
C ALA A 33 -2.44 0.71 -7.18
N THR A 34 -1.39 -0.09 -6.99
CA THR A 34 -0.98 -0.64 -5.70
C THR A 34 -0.51 0.47 -4.76
N LEU A 35 0.34 1.40 -5.23
CA LEU A 35 0.77 2.56 -4.44
C LEU A 35 -0.41 3.43 -3.99
N ARG A 36 -1.36 3.66 -4.89
CA ARG A 36 -2.61 4.39 -4.58
C ARG A 36 -3.41 3.70 -3.50
N LYS A 37 -3.60 2.37 -3.60
CA LYS A 37 -4.33 1.60 -2.57
C LYS A 37 -3.64 1.63 -1.21
N ILE A 38 -2.31 1.54 -1.17
CA ILE A 38 -1.53 1.59 0.08
C ILE A 38 -1.69 2.95 0.75
N SER A 39 -1.51 4.03 0.01
CA SER A 39 -1.70 5.39 0.53
C SER A 39 -3.14 5.59 1.01
N ILE A 40 -4.12 5.11 0.24
CA ILE A 40 -5.53 5.11 0.66
C ILE A 40 -5.71 4.39 1.98
N GLY A 41 -5.14 3.18 2.16
CA GLY A 41 -5.25 2.40 3.40
C GLY A 41 -4.60 3.06 4.61
N LEU A 42 -3.38 3.60 4.45
CA LEU A 42 -2.67 4.33 5.51
C LEU A 42 -3.44 5.56 6.01
N ASN A 43 -4.23 6.16 5.14
CA ASN A 43 -4.92 7.43 5.38
C ASN A 43 -6.44 7.29 5.39
N ARG A 44 -6.93 6.06 5.59
CA ARG A 44 -8.36 5.77 5.70
C ARG A 44 -8.83 6.02 7.13
N ILE A 45 -9.90 6.80 7.26
CA ILE A 45 -10.70 6.92 8.49
C ILE A 45 -12.03 6.24 8.24
N TYR A 46 -12.50 5.44 9.19
CA TYR A 46 -13.80 4.77 9.07
C TYR A 46 -14.83 5.41 9.99
N GLY A 47 -16.06 5.56 9.51
CA GLY A 47 -17.22 5.92 10.32
C GLY A 47 -17.85 4.72 11.02
N HIS A 48 -18.78 4.96 11.95
CA HIS A 48 -19.45 3.89 12.71
C HIS A 48 -20.24 2.88 11.85
N ASN A 49 -20.66 3.28 10.66
CA ASN A 49 -21.34 2.45 9.65
C ASN A 49 -20.35 1.77 8.66
N GLY A 50 -19.05 1.97 8.83
CA GLY A 50 -18.00 1.48 7.93
C GLY A 50 -17.79 2.34 6.68
N GLU A 51 -18.42 3.51 6.58
CA GLU A 51 -18.06 4.49 5.54
C GLU A 51 -16.60 4.91 5.70
N SER A 52 -15.92 5.16 4.59
CA SER A 52 -14.51 5.51 4.60
C SER A 52 -14.29 6.93 4.10
N TYR A 53 -13.53 7.70 4.86
CA TYR A 53 -13.04 9.02 4.52
C TYR A 53 -11.54 8.91 4.22
N TYR A 54 -11.09 9.61 3.18
CA TYR A 54 -9.70 9.56 2.73
C TYR A 54 -9.02 10.88 3.04
N ILE A 55 -7.86 10.81 3.68
CA ILE A 55 -6.99 11.97 3.83
C ILE A 55 -5.94 11.90 2.72
N PRO A 56 -5.94 12.85 1.78
CA PRO A 56 -4.94 12.84 0.72
C PRO A 56 -3.55 13.13 1.32
N ILE A 57 -2.76 12.08 1.51
CA ILE A 57 -1.31 12.19 1.42
C ILE A 57 -0.95 11.97 -0.06
N SER A 58 0.01 12.75 -0.56
CA SER A 58 0.38 12.73 -1.98
C SER A 58 0.87 11.35 -2.42
N VAL A 59 -0.06 10.54 -2.93
CA VAL A 59 0.20 9.30 -3.68
C VAL A 59 1.23 9.55 -4.77
N ALA A 60 1.15 10.73 -5.38
CA ALA A 60 2.09 11.18 -6.39
C ALA A 60 3.52 11.26 -5.85
N HIS A 61 3.75 11.82 -4.65
CA HIS A 61 5.09 11.89 -4.07
C HIS A 61 5.64 10.51 -3.68
N LEU A 62 4.80 9.60 -3.17
CA LEU A 62 5.23 8.23 -2.87
C LEU A 62 5.64 7.47 -4.15
N SER A 63 4.86 7.62 -5.22
CA SER A 63 5.19 7.05 -6.52
C SER A 63 6.44 7.69 -7.12
N ALA A 64 6.59 9.01 -6.98
CA ALA A 64 7.75 9.72 -7.48
C ALA A 64 9.02 9.34 -6.69
N LEU A 65 8.94 9.15 -5.37
CA LEU A 65 10.04 8.63 -4.54
C LEU A 65 10.44 7.21 -4.95
N GLU A 66 9.49 6.32 -5.25
CA GLU A 66 9.80 4.98 -5.78
C GLU A 66 10.59 5.07 -7.08
N SER A 67 10.13 5.91 -8.01
CA SER A 67 10.79 6.10 -9.30
C SER A 67 12.15 6.81 -9.16
N PHE A 68 12.28 7.74 -8.22
CA PHE A 68 13.55 8.38 -7.88
C PHE A 68 14.53 7.35 -7.31
N SER A 69 14.09 6.49 -6.38
CA SER A 69 14.93 5.44 -5.79
C SER A 69 15.52 4.52 -6.85
N LYS A 70 14.71 4.08 -7.83
CA LYS A 70 15.19 3.30 -8.97
C LYS A 70 16.26 4.03 -9.77
N ARG A 71 16.01 5.29 -10.19
CA ARG A 71 17.04 6.11 -10.87
C ARG A 71 18.29 6.30 -10.01
N LEU A 72 18.11 6.44 -8.71
CA LEU A 72 19.20 6.69 -7.78
C LEU A 72 20.11 5.48 -7.61
N PHE A 73 19.57 4.27 -7.59
CA PHE A 73 20.33 3.06 -7.23
C PHE A 73 20.51 2.04 -8.36
N GLU A 74 19.75 2.14 -9.45
CA GLU A 74 19.77 1.18 -10.57
C GLU A 74 20.40 1.75 -11.84
N THR A 75 20.65 3.06 -11.90
CA THR A 75 21.33 3.72 -13.01
C THR A 75 22.52 4.54 -12.54
N ASP A 76 23.37 4.96 -13.47
CA ASP A 76 24.46 5.92 -13.23
C ASP A 76 24.04 7.37 -13.51
N ASP A 77 22.73 7.62 -13.71
CA ASP A 77 22.22 8.94 -14.07
C ASP A 77 22.59 9.99 -13.01
N LEU A 78 22.85 11.21 -13.47
CA LEU A 78 23.10 12.38 -12.63
C LEU A 78 21.99 13.42 -12.84
N PRO A 79 21.76 14.33 -11.87
CA PRO A 79 20.75 15.37 -12.01
C PRO A 79 21.13 16.40 -13.07
N TYR A 80 22.41 16.62 -13.30
CA TYR A 80 22.91 17.56 -14.31
C TYR A 80 24.04 16.94 -15.13
N ARG A 81 24.15 17.36 -16.39
CA ARG A 81 25.29 17.09 -17.26
C ARG A 81 26.12 18.35 -17.45
N VAL A 82 27.44 18.22 -17.29
CA VAL A 82 28.39 19.29 -17.62
C VAL A 82 28.61 19.34 -19.12
N LYS A 83 28.44 20.52 -19.72
CA LYS A 83 28.79 20.82 -21.12
C LYS A 83 29.77 21.98 -21.15
N ARG A 84 30.73 21.97 -22.06
CA ARG A 84 31.58 23.15 -22.30
C ARG A 84 31.05 23.96 -23.48
N ARG A 85 30.85 25.26 -23.28
CA ARG A 85 30.53 26.24 -24.32
C ARG A 85 31.52 27.39 -24.21
N ASN A 86 32.25 27.68 -25.29
CA ASN A 86 33.25 28.76 -25.35
C ASN A 86 34.28 28.73 -24.19
N GLY A 87 34.68 27.53 -23.73
CA GLY A 87 35.63 27.37 -22.62
C GLY A 87 35.03 27.43 -21.21
N ILE A 88 33.71 27.66 -21.09
CA ILE A 88 32.99 27.75 -19.82
C ILE A 88 32.11 26.51 -19.62
N GLU A 89 32.07 25.98 -18.40
CA GLU A 89 31.26 24.82 -18.04
C GLU A 89 29.82 25.24 -17.71
N CYS A 90 28.86 24.70 -18.45
CA CYS A 90 27.43 24.87 -18.26
C CYS A 90 26.82 23.58 -17.72
N TYR A 91 25.85 23.71 -16.82
CA TYR A 91 25.14 22.58 -16.21
C TYR A 91 23.73 22.48 -16.81
N VAL A 92 23.45 21.34 -17.44
CA VAL A 92 22.17 21.08 -18.12
C VAL A 92 21.37 20.07 -17.32
N ALA A 93 20.14 20.42 -16.95
CA ALA A 93 19.23 19.59 -16.19
C ALA A 93 18.87 18.31 -16.95
N LEU A 94 18.87 17.20 -16.22
CA LEU A 94 18.43 15.89 -16.67
C LEU A 94 17.17 15.47 -15.90
N ARG A 95 16.65 14.27 -16.19
CA ARG A 95 15.43 13.76 -15.54
C ARG A 95 15.51 13.79 -14.01
N MET A 96 16.68 13.50 -13.44
CA MET A 96 16.87 13.48 -11.98
C MET A 96 16.87 14.88 -11.35
N ALA A 97 17.10 15.98 -12.09
CA ALA A 97 16.93 17.34 -11.54
C ALA A 97 15.49 17.60 -11.08
N TYR A 98 14.50 17.02 -11.75
CA TYR A 98 13.10 17.09 -11.33
C TYR A 98 12.88 16.39 -9.98
N ASP A 99 13.61 15.30 -9.71
CA ASP A 99 13.58 14.64 -8.40
C ASP A 99 14.27 15.47 -7.32
N ILE A 100 15.36 16.17 -7.67
CA ILE A 100 16.05 17.08 -6.74
C ILE A 100 15.10 18.19 -6.25
N LYS A 101 14.27 18.76 -7.14
CA LYS A 101 13.20 19.70 -6.76
C LYS A 101 12.20 19.11 -5.75
N LEU A 102 11.99 17.79 -5.80
CA LEU A 102 11.00 17.09 -4.98
C LEU A 102 11.55 16.48 -3.69
N LEU A 103 12.85 16.58 -3.38
CA LEU A 103 13.40 16.00 -2.15
C LEU A 103 12.69 16.45 -0.86
N PRO A 104 12.30 17.75 -0.68
CA PRO A 104 11.54 18.16 0.50
C PRO A 104 10.15 17.50 0.56
N ALA A 105 9.54 17.22 -0.59
CA ALA A 105 8.25 16.54 -0.68
C ALA A 105 8.38 15.04 -0.38
N TYR A 106 9.48 14.40 -0.81
CA TYR A 106 9.80 13.03 -0.47
C TYR A 106 10.09 12.86 1.02
N ALA A 107 10.86 13.78 1.60
CA ALA A 107 11.21 13.75 3.01
C ALA A 107 9.99 13.86 3.95
N ARG A 108 8.92 14.56 3.53
CA ARG A 108 7.63 14.61 4.25
C ARG A 108 6.85 13.29 4.27
N ILE A 109 7.26 12.29 3.49
CA ILE A 109 6.69 10.94 3.55
C ILE A 109 7.15 10.22 4.82
N TYR A 110 8.31 10.61 5.37
CA TYR A 110 8.83 10.03 6.60
C TYR A 110 7.78 10.04 7.70
N SER A 111 7.71 8.94 8.43
CA SER A 111 6.93 8.87 9.66
C SER A 111 7.65 7.95 10.65
N PRO A 112 7.79 8.37 11.92
CA PRO A 112 8.42 7.54 12.96
C PRO A 112 7.63 6.25 13.23
N SER A 113 6.34 6.20 12.89
CA SER A 113 5.51 4.99 13.03
C SER A 113 5.67 3.98 11.90
N LEU A 114 6.37 4.33 10.81
CA LEU A 114 6.48 3.48 9.60
C LEU A 114 7.92 3.03 9.35
N ALA A 115 8.06 1.78 8.93
CA ALA A 115 9.29 1.19 8.41
C ALA A 115 9.20 1.21 6.89
N PHE A 116 10.17 1.82 6.23
CA PHE A 116 10.20 1.89 4.78
C PHE A 116 11.17 0.85 4.22
N PRO A 117 11.08 0.57 2.91
CA PRO A 117 12.07 -0.22 2.20
C PRO A 117 13.48 0.36 2.42
N PRO A 118 14.53 -0.48 2.50
CA PRO A 118 15.89 -0.05 2.83
C PRO A 118 16.47 1.10 1.98
N ASP A 119 16.01 1.27 0.75
CA ASP A 119 16.37 2.33 -0.17
C ASP A 119 15.71 3.67 0.21
N PHE A 120 14.44 3.65 0.60
CA PHE A 120 13.74 4.81 1.17
C PHE A 120 14.31 5.19 2.54
N ASP A 121 14.54 4.20 3.41
CA ASP A 121 15.18 4.41 4.71
C ASP A 121 16.56 5.05 4.55
N LEU A 122 17.32 4.67 3.52
CA LEU A 122 18.62 5.28 3.23
C LEU A 122 18.48 6.73 2.77
N PHE A 123 17.48 7.04 1.95
CA PHE A 123 17.15 8.42 1.60
C PHE A 123 16.82 9.24 2.84
N PHE A 124 15.94 8.74 3.71
CA PHE A 124 15.59 9.41 4.96
C PHE A 124 16.79 9.58 5.90
N GLU A 125 17.72 8.62 5.90
CA GLU A 125 18.94 8.74 6.70
C GLU A 125 19.88 9.84 6.18
N VAL A 126 20.13 9.89 4.86
CA VAL A 126 21.17 10.73 4.25
C VAL A 126 20.70 12.16 4.01
N TYR A 127 19.43 12.36 3.63
CA TYR A 127 18.87 13.67 3.29
C TYR A 127 19.07 14.75 4.37
N PRO A 128 18.69 14.54 5.65
CA PRO A 128 18.81 15.59 6.68
C PRO A 128 20.27 15.89 7.02
N GLN A 129 21.19 14.99 6.71
CA GLN A 129 22.64 15.14 6.93
C GLN A 129 23.37 15.83 5.76
N HIS A 130 22.67 16.11 4.65
CA HIS A 130 23.24 16.81 3.51
C HIS A 130 22.76 18.25 3.48
N GLU A 131 23.66 19.17 3.09
CA GLU A 131 23.33 20.61 2.99
C GLU A 131 22.14 20.90 2.07
N ILE A 132 21.83 19.99 1.13
CA ILE A 132 20.76 20.14 0.14
C ILE A 132 19.37 20.21 0.80
N SER A 133 19.24 19.64 2.00
CA SER A 133 18.01 19.70 2.80
C SER A 133 17.60 21.12 3.18
N GLN A 134 18.55 22.07 3.19
CA GLN A 134 18.34 23.48 3.50
C GLN A 134 17.97 24.33 2.27
N TYR A 135 18.07 23.76 1.07
CA TYR A 135 17.90 24.47 -0.22
C TYR A 135 16.62 24.08 -0.96
N GLY A 136 15.56 23.73 -0.22
CA GLY A 136 14.24 23.42 -0.81
C GLY A 136 13.56 24.60 -1.52
N HIS A 137 14.07 25.83 -1.36
CA HIS A 137 13.57 27.06 -1.98
C HIS A 137 14.23 27.39 -3.33
N ILE A 138 15.25 26.65 -3.73
CA ILE A 138 15.98 26.88 -4.99
C ILE A 138 15.15 26.37 -6.17
N GLU A 139 15.15 27.12 -7.28
CA GLU A 139 14.65 26.62 -8.56
C GLU A 139 15.72 25.75 -9.22
N TRP A 140 15.52 24.44 -9.12
CA TRP A 140 16.44 23.42 -9.65
C TRP A 140 16.28 23.17 -11.16
N LEU A 141 15.29 23.80 -11.78
CA LEU A 141 14.94 23.61 -13.18
C LEU A 141 15.05 24.95 -13.91
N PRO A 142 15.35 24.94 -15.23
CA PRO A 142 15.38 26.17 -16.00
C PRO A 142 14.00 26.83 -16.02
N SER A 143 13.95 28.16 -16.11
CA SER A 143 12.72 28.90 -16.36
C SER A 143 12.19 28.59 -17.76
N ASP A 144 10.86 28.53 -17.90
CA ASP A 144 10.18 28.34 -19.19
C ASP A 144 10.20 29.63 -20.05
N ASP A 145 10.56 30.78 -19.46
CA ASP A 145 10.29 32.13 -20.01
C ASP A 145 11.48 32.87 -20.64
N GLU A 146 12.65 32.28 -20.86
CA GLU A 146 13.79 33.05 -21.39
C GLU A 146 14.11 32.79 -22.87
N ASP A 147 13.96 33.85 -23.67
CA ASP A 147 14.62 34.06 -24.95
C ASP A 147 16.14 33.88 -24.77
N ARG A 148 16.63 32.71 -25.19
CA ARG A 148 18.02 32.26 -25.04
C ARG A 148 18.96 32.94 -26.04
N MET A 149 19.04 34.27 -26.02
CA MET A 149 19.91 35.05 -26.90
C MET A 149 21.23 35.41 -26.21
N GLY A 150 22.26 34.58 -26.41
CA GLY A 150 23.67 35.01 -26.40
C GLY A 150 24.49 34.92 -25.09
N GLU A 151 23.90 34.64 -23.93
CA GLU A 151 24.65 34.52 -22.65
C GLU A 151 25.03 33.08 -22.27
N ILE A 152 25.85 32.92 -21.22
CA ILE A 152 26.23 31.61 -20.66
C ILE A 152 25.00 30.98 -19.99
N ILE A 153 24.35 30.06 -20.71
CA ILE A 153 23.08 29.47 -20.25
C ILE A 153 23.36 28.30 -19.30
N HIS A 154 23.13 28.52 -18.01
CA HIS A 154 23.03 27.47 -17.00
C HIS A 154 21.56 27.20 -16.68
N ASP A 155 21.15 25.94 -16.58
CA ASP A 155 19.78 25.63 -16.14
C ASP A 155 19.61 25.88 -14.63
N VAL A 156 20.71 25.89 -13.87
CA VAL A 156 20.79 26.27 -12.45
C VAL A 156 22.21 26.78 -12.15
N GLU A 157 22.38 27.64 -11.14
CA GLU A 157 23.71 28.12 -10.71
C GLU A 157 24.68 26.94 -10.47
N PRO A 158 25.94 26.99 -10.97
CA PRO A 158 26.90 25.89 -10.88
C PRO A 158 27.01 25.23 -9.51
N ARG A 159 27.10 26.03 -8.43
CA ARG A 159 27.21 25.52 -7.06
C ARG A 159 26.04 24.60 -6.67
N TYR A 160 24.83 24.87 -7.15
CA TYR A 160 23.65 24.06 -6.85
C TYR A 160 23.66 22.77 -7.68
N ALA A 161 24.03 22.84 -8.95
CA ALA A 161 24.21 21.64 -9.76
C ALA A 161 25.26 20.69 -9.14
N GLU A 162 26.38 21.24 -8.69
CA GLU A 162 27.43 20.51 -7.97
C GLU A 162 26.93 19.91 -6.65
N MET A 163 26.16 20.67 -5.86
CA MET A 163 25.53 20.19 -4.63
C MET A 163 24.56 19.02 -4.89
N ALA A 164 23.74 19.11 -5.93
CA ALA A 164 22.82 18.03 -6.32
C ALA A 164 23.55 16.77 -6.78
N ILE A 165 24.63 16.93 -7.57
CA ILE A 165 25.50 15.82 -7.96
C ILE A 165 26.16 15.21 -6.71
N ASN A 166 26.66 16.03 -5.79
CA ASN A 166 27.27 15.57 -4.54
C ASN A 166 26.31 14.73 -3.71
N PHE A 167 25.06 15.18 -3.55
CA PHE A 167 24.02 14.45 -2.83
C PHE A 167 23.82 13.04 -3.40
N VAL A 168 23.66 12.94 -4.73
CA VAL A 168 23.48 11.67 -5.45
C VAL A 168 24.69 10.75 -5.27
N LEU A 169 25.90 11.28 -5.34
CA LEU A 169 27.12 10.49 -5.13
C LEU A 169 27.24 10.00 -3.68
N LYS A 170 26.93 10.86 -2.70
CA LYS A 170 27.01 10.54 -1.26
C LYS A 170 26.01 9.43 -0.88
N ILE A 171 24.77 9.52 -1.34
CA ILE A 171 23.77 8.49 -1.05
C ILE A 171 24.07 7.16 -1.76
N ARG A 172 24.59 7.19 -2.99
CA ARG A 172 25.08 5.98 -3.69
C ARG A 172 26.27 5.33 -2.96
N GLU A 173 27.20 6.13 -2.44
CA GLU A 173 28.30 5.63 -1.63
C GLU A 173 27.79 4.97 -0.33
N ALA A 174 26.85 5.64 0.37
CA ALA A 174 26.20 5.09 1.56
C ALA A 174 25.47 3.77 1.25
N ALA A 175 24.82 3.66 0.08
CA ALA A 175 24.15 2.43 -0.37
C ALA A 175 25.13 1.25 -0.51
N ARG A 176 26.32 1.50 -1.09
CA ARG A 176 27.37 0.48 -1.20
C ARG A 176 27.89 0.06 0.18
N LYS A 177 28.24 1.03 1.04
CA LYS A 177 28.72 0.79 2.41
C LYS A 177 27.73 -0.02 3.25
N LYS A 178 26.43 0.27 3.13
CA LYS A 178 25.34 -0.40 3.86
C LYS A 178 24.79 -1.64 3.17
N GLN A 179 25.43 -2.10 2.08
CA GLN A 179 25.01 -3.29 1.32
C GLN A 179 23.53 -3.23 0.92
N LEU A 180 23.07 -2.09 0.40
CA LEU A 180 21.65 -1.82 0.12
C LEU A 180 20.99 -2.94 -0.68
N ALA A 181 21.64 -3.44 -1.73
CA ALA A 181 21.12 -4.52 -2.57
C ALA A 181 20.79 -5.80 -1.78
N LYS A 182 21.62 -6.16 -0.77
CA LYS A 182 21.34 -7.29 0.11
C LYS A 182 20.12 -7.01 1.00
N ARG A 183 20.07 -5.83 1.62
CA ARG A 183 18.95 -5.41 2.48
C ARG A 183 17.63 -5.40 1.71
N MET A 184 17.65 -4.94 0.45
CA MET A 184 16.48 -4.97 -0.43
C MET A 184 16.00 -6.39 -0.73
N ARG A 185 16.92 -7.31 -1.05
CA ARG A 185 16.57 -8.73 -1.24
C ARG A 185 15.95 -9.33 0.03
N ASP A 186 16.53 -9.05 1.19
CA ASP A 186 16.00 -9.53 2.48
C ASP A 186 14.61 -8.95 2.75
N TRP A 187 14.41 -7.65 2.50
CA TRP A 187 13.12 -6.98 2.63
C TRP A 187 12.04 -7.62 1.73
N LEU A 188 12.34 -7.80 0.45
CA LEU A 188 11.40 -8.34 -0.53
C LEU A 188 11.14 -9.84 -0.35
N SER A 189 12.10 -10.59 0.21
CA SER A 189 12.00 -12.05 0.39
C SER A 189 10.73 -12.50 1.13
N GLY A 190 10.33 -11.76 2.16
CA GLY A 190 9.11 -12.04 2.92
C GLY A 190 7.84 -11.83 2.08
N CYS A 191 7.82 -10.79 1.26
CA CYS A 191 6.71 -10.50 0.35
C CYS A 191 6.58 -11.58 -0.73
N HIS A 192 7.70 -12.00 -1.34
CA HIS A 192 7.70 -13.07 -2.33
C HIS A 192 7.26 -14.41 -1.74
N ARG A 193 7.67 -14.72 -0.50
CA ARG A 193 7.23 -15.94 0.20
C ARG A 193 5.72 -15.96 0.42
N ASN A 194 5.17 -14.85 0.93
CA ASN A 194 3.73 -14.71 1.15
C ASN A 194 2.94 -14.75 -0.16
N ARG A 195 3.47 -14.16 -1.25
CA ARG A 195 2.82 -14.17 -2.56
C ARG A 195 2.81 -15.57 -3.16
N ARG A 196 3.93 -16.30 -3.04
CA ARG A 196 4.03 -17.70 -3.45
C ARG A 196 3.05 -18.58 -2.67
N TYR A 197 2.96 -18.40 -1.36
CA TYR A 197 1.97 -19.10 -0.55
C TYR A 197 0.55 -18.81 -1.03
N LEU A 198 0.20 -17.53 -1.20
CA LEU A 198 -1.12 -17.12 -1.68
C LEU A 198 -1.44 -17.69 -3.06
N ARG A 199 -0.47 -17.69 -3.99
CA ARG A 199 -0.62 -18.30 -5.31
C ARG A 199 -0.94 -19.79 -5.20
N SER A 200 -0.12 -20.55 -4.46
CA SER A 200 -0.35 -21.99 -4.25
C SER A 200 -1.68 -22.27 -3.54
N PHE A 201 -2.07 -21.41 -2.60
CA PHE A 201 -3.35 -21.47 -1.91
C PHE A 201 -4.53 -21.28 -2.89
N MET A 202 -4.49 -20.21 -3.70
CA MET A 202 -5.54 -19.88 -4.67
C MET A 202 -5.69 -20.96 -5.76
N ILE A 203 -4.58 -21.44 -6.32
CA ILE A 203 -4.58 -22.56 -7.27
C ILE A 203 -5.22 -23.78 -6.60
N GLY A 204 -4.75 -24.12 -5.40
CA GLY A 204 -5.21 -25.31 -4.69
C GLY A 204 -6.71 -25.32 -4.39
N ILE A 205 -7.32 -24.18 -4.04
CA ILE A 205 -8.77 -24.11 -3.78
C ILE A 205 -9.59 -24.17 -5.08
N LEU A 206 -9.09 -23.59 -6.16
CA LEU A 206 -9.77 -23.54 -7.47
C LEU A 206 -9.61 -24.83 -8.28
N GLU A 207 -8.57 -25.62 -8.02
CA GLU A 207 -8.43 -26.99 -8.53
C GLU A 207 -9.34 -27.98 -7.76
N GLU A 208 -9.55 -27.76 -6.45
CA GLU A 208 -10.34 -28.67 -5.61
C GLU A 208 -11.85 -28.42 -5.68
N HIS A 209 -12.27 -27.20 -6.04
CA HIS A 209 -13.66 -26.79 -5.98
C HIS A 209 -14.10 -26.11 -7.28
N ALA A 210 -15.16 -26.66 -7.88
CA ALA A 210 -15.80 -26.10 -9.07
C ALA A 210 -16.38 -24.69 -8.83
N ARG A 211 -16.77 -24.40 -7.59
CA ARG A 211 -17.24 -23.10 -7.17
C ARG A 211 -16.80 -22.82 -5.74
N ILE A 212 -16.33 -21.61 -5.51
CA ILE A 212 -16.01 -21.11 -4.18
C ILE A 212 -16.90 -19.91 -3.86
N MET A 213 -17.24 -19.73 -2.59
CA MET A 213 -17.84 -18.50 -2.10
C MET A 213 -16.79 -17.73 -1.30
N VAL A 214 -16.55 -16.49 -1.71
CA VAL A 214 -15.60 -15.57 -1.09
C VAL A 214 -16.34 -14.53 -0.26
N VAL A 215 -15.98 -14.44 1.02
CA VAL A 215 -16.53 -13.48 1.98
C VAL A 215 -15.40 -12.58 2.46
N ASP A 216 -15.51 -11.29 2.20
CA ASP A 216 -14.50 -10.28 2.51
C ASP A 216 -15.04 -9.26 3.51
N VAL A 217 -14.33 -9.14 4.63
CA VAL A 217 -14.71 -8.31 5.79
C VAL A 217 -13.49 -7.61 6.37
N VAL A 218 -13.68 -6.37 6.79
CA VAL A 218 -12.68 -5.62 7.55
C VAL A 218 -13.14 -5.52 9.00
N PHE A 219 -12.31 -5.97 9.93
CA PHE A 219 -12.53 -5.88 11.37
C PHE A 219 -11.95 -4.56 11.89
N LEU A 220 -12.81 -3.79 12.56
CA LEU A 220 -12.57 -2.40 12.95
C LEU A 220 -12.98 -2.17 14.42
N TYR A 221 -12.65 -1.02 15.00
CA TYR A 221 -12.95 -0.71 16.41
C TYR A 221 -13.76 0.57 16.57
N ARG A 222 -14.78 0.54 17.42
CA ARG A 222 -15.70 1.68 17.62
C ARG A 222 -14.98 2.91 18.16
N ARG A 223 -14.02 2.73 19.08
CA ARG A 223 -13.20 3.82 19.64
C ARG A 223 -12.46 4.62 18.56
N SER A 224 -12.14 3.96 17.45
CA SER A 224 -11.38 4.58 16.38
C SER A 224 -12.28 5.15 15.26
N ALA A 225 -13.58 4.82 15.27
CA ALA A 225 -14.51 5.31 14.28
C ALA A 225 -14.75 6.82 14.42
N CYS A 226 -14.96 7.51 13.31
CA CYS A 226 -15.46 8.88 13.31
C CYS A 226 -17.00 8.90 13.28
N GLU A 227 -17.58 9.96 13.82
CA GLU A 227 -19.02 10.16 13.88
C GLU A 227 -19.60 10.51 12.51
N ASN A 228 -18.90 11.37 11.77
CA ASN A 228 -19.38 11.94 10.51
C ASN A 228 -18.21 12.50 9.66
N GLN A 229 -18.55 12.98 8.46
CA GLN A 229 -17.60 13.57 7.53
C GLN A 229 -16.86 14.79 8.09
N THR A 230 -17.55 15.65 8.84
CA THR A 230 -16.96 16.85 9.45
C THR A 230 -15.84 16.47 10.42
N GLU A 231 -16.08 15.48 11.28
CA GLU A 231 -15.06 14.97 12.19
C GLU A 231 -13.89 14.33 11.42
N ALA A 232 -14.17 13.57 10.36
CA ALA A 232 -13.13 12.96 9.53
C ALA A 232 -12.23 14.02 8.86
N ILE A 233 -12.80 15.13 8.37
CA ILE A 233 -12.04 16.26 7.81
C ILE A 233 -11.17 16.90 8.89
N ALA A 234 -11.73 17.15 10.09
CA ALA A 234 -10.98 17.73 11.21
C ALA A 234 -9.80 16.84 11.65
N ARG A 235 -10.01 15.52 11.73
CA ARG A 235 -8.94 14.54 11.98
C ARG A 235 -7.88 14.57 10.86
N GLY A 236 -8.30 14.72 9.61
CA GLY A 236 -7.40 14.87 8.47
C GLY A 236 -6.52 16.12 8.50
N ILE A 237 -7.05 17.25 9.00
CA ILE A 237 -6.25 18.45 9.24
C ILE A 237 -5.21 18.18 10.33
N LYS A 238 -5.62 17.63 11.48
CA LYS A 238 -4.71 17.27 12.58
C LYS A 238 -3.61 16.30 12.16
N LEU A 239 -3.92 15.32 11.32
CA LEU A 239 -2.93 14.39 10.79
C LEU A 239 -1.91 15.06 9.85
N ARG A 240 -2.33 16.06 9.06
CA ARG A 240 -1.41 16.86 8.24
C ARG A 240 -0.49 17.70 9.11
N GLU A 241 -1.04 18.36 10.12
CA GLU A 241 -0.24 19.14 11.09
C GLU A 241 0.76 18.25 11.84
N ARG A 242 0.32 17.05 12.27
CA ARG A 242 1.20 16.06 12.87
C ARG A 242 2.30 15.62 11.91
N SER A 243 1.96 15.39 10.64
CA SER A 243 2.95 15.01 9.63
C SER A 243 4.01 16.09 9.43
N GLU A 244 3.62 17.36 9.47
CA GLU A 244 4.60 18.45 9.41
C GLU A 244 5.47 18.53 10.66
N ARG A 245 4.90 18.33 11.86
CA ARG A 245 5.71 18.24 13.08
C ARG A 245 6.69 17.06 13.05
N GLU A 246 6.24 15.89 12.59
CA GLU A 246 7.09 14.71 12.39
C GLU A 246 8.21 14.99 11.37
N TYR A 247 7.94 15.74 10.29
CA TYR A 247 8.93 16.15 9.29
C TYR A 247 9.96 17.14 9.86
N LEU A 248 9.52 18.17 10.57
CA LEU A 248 10.44 19.13 11.20
C LEU A 248 11.33 18.44 12.23
N ALA A 249 10.74 17.60 13.09
CA ALA A 249 11.50 16.83 14.07
C ALA A 249 12.51 15.89 13.41
N TYR A 250 12.12 15.24 12.31
CA TYR A 250 13.01 14.43 11.49
C TYR A 250 14.21 15.22 10.94
N LEU A 251 14.02 16.46 10.48
CA LEU A 251 15.12 17.31 10.02
C LEU A 251 16.04 17.74 11.17
N ASP A 252 15.47 18.04 12.33
CA ASP A 252 16.20 18.48 13.52
C ASP A 252 16.84 17.31 14.30
N GLY A 253 16.55 16.06 13.92
CA GLY A 253 17.02 14.86 14.63
C GLY A 253 16.37 14.69 16.01
N THR A 254 15.15 15.20 16.20
CA THR A 254 14.38 15.11 17.45
C THR A 254 13.26 14.07 17.35
N GLU A 255 12.76 13.60 18.50
CA GLU A 255 11.67 12.65 18.57
C GLU A 255 10.33 13.34 18.86
N THR A 256 9.27 12.87 18.22
CA THR A 256 7.89 13.29 18.48
C THR A 256 7.05 12.09 18.89
N ASP A 257 6.52 12.11 20.12
CA ASP A 257 5.56 11.11 20.58
C ASP A 257 4.18 11.75 20.75
N GLU A 258 3.32 11.54 19.75
CA GLU A 258 1.90 11.86 19.85
C GLU A 258 1.09 10.58 20.01
N VAL A 259 0.71 10.29 21.26
CA VAL A 259 -0.17 9.18 21.61
C VAL A 259 -1.61 9.67 21.56
N SER A 260 -2.43 9.05 20.70
CA SER A 260 -3.88 9.23 20.74
C SER A 260 -4.55 8.02 21.37
N ASP A 261 -5.45 8.28 22.31
CA ASP A 261 -6.35 7.34 22.96
C ASP A 261 -7.17 6.47 21.98
N ARG A 262 -7.42 6.95 20.77
CA ARG A 262 -8.18 6.23 19.73
C ARG A 262 -7.40 5.14 19.01
N VAL A 263 -6.07 5.14 19.11
CA VAL A 263 -5.20 4.21 18.39
C VAL A 263 -5.41 2.79 18.92
N ILE A 264 -5.59 1.85 18.01
CA ILE A 264 -5.63 0.42 18.31
C ILE A 264 -4.22 -0.12 18.22
N SER A 265 -3.76 -0.77 19.30
CA SER A 265 -2.43 -1.38 19.33
C SER A 265 -2.41 -2.72 18.58
N LEU A 266 -1.24 -3.12 18.09
CA LEU A 266 -1.07 -4.43 17.43
C LEU A 266 -1.38 -5.57 18.40
N TYR A 267 -0.99 -5.41 19.67
CA TYR A 267 -1.24 -6.38 20.72
C TYR A 267 -2.74 -6.60 20.95
N GLU A 268 -3.49 -5.50 21.10
CA GLU A 268 -4.95 -5.53 21.28
C GLU A 268 -5.63 -6.29 20.13
N LEU A 269 -5.34 -5.93 18.88
CA LEU A 269 -5.90 -6.61 17.72
C LEU A 269 -5.52 -8.10 17.66
N LYS A 270 -4.26 -8.45 17.96
CA LYS A 270 -3.81 -9.84 17.88
C LYS A 270 -4.44 -10.74 18.93
N GLU A 271 -4.62 -10.25 20.16
CA GLU A 271 -5.33 -11.03 21.19
C GLU A 271 -6.81 -11.21 20.84
N ASP A 272 -7.45 -10.19 20.26
CA ASP A 272 -8.83 -10.30 19.76
C ASP A 272 -8.95 -11.32 18.61
N LEU A 273 -8.04 -11.27 17.62
CA LEU A 273 -8.01 -12.22 16.50
C LEU A 273 -7.70 -13.65 16.96
N LYS A 274 -6.77 -13.82 17.90
CA LYS A 274 -6.45 -15.12 18.50
C LYS A 274 -7.68 -15.72 19.18
N THR A 275 -8.41 -14.91 19.96
CA THR A 275 -9.67 -15.33 20.60
C THR A 275 -10.73 -15.67 19.55
N PHE A 276 -10.87 -14.83 18.51
CA PHE A 276 -11.78 -15.06 17.39
C PHE A 276 -11.53 -16.41 16.72
N PHE A 277 -10.29 -16.72 16.32
CA PHE A 277 -9.96 -17.95 15.62
C PHE A 277 -9.96 -19.20 16.51
N ASN A 278 -9.65 -19.06 17.81
CA ASN A 278 -9.77 -20.17 18.75
C ASN A 278 -11.24 -20.57 18.95
N ASN A 279 -12.11 -19.59 19.10
CA ASN A 279 -13.53 -19.82 19.34
C ASN A 279 -14.29 -20.19 18.05
N ALA A 280 -13.83 -19.71 16.89
CA ALA A 280 -14.39 -20.05 15.57
C ALA A 280 -14.46 -21.56 15.32
N ARG A 281 -13.51 -22.34 15.88
CA ARG A 281 -13.47 -23.82 15.77
C ARG A 281 -14.71 -24.50 16.35
N HIS A 282 -15.41 -23.84 17.26
CA HIS A 282 -16.62 -24.33 17.93
C HIS A 282 -17.91 -23.71 17.36
N LYS A 283 -17.83 -23.02 16.21
CA LYS A 283 -18.97 -22.36 15.56
C LYS A 283 -19.25 -22.96 14.18
N PRO A 284 -19.78 -24.20 14.11
CA PRO A 284 -19.99 -24.92 12.84
C PRO A 284 -20.99 -24.23 11.90
N SER A 285 -21.86 -23.36 12.42
CA SER A 285 -22.78 -22.57 11.59
C SER A 285 -22.04 -21.60 10.66
N LEU A 286 -20.88 -21.08 11.08
CA LEU A 286 -20.02 -20.26 10.24
C LEU A 286 -18.84 -21.07 9.70
N PHE A 287 -18.06 -21.73 10.56
CA PHE A 287 -16.76 -22.31 10.20
C PHE A 287 -16.77 -23.85 10.16
N GLY A 288 -17.92 -24.46 9.87
CA GLY A 288 -18.06 -25.92 9.76
C GLY A 288 -17.17 -26.50 8.64
N LYS A 289 -16.48 -27.62 8.92
CA LYS A 289 -15.53 -28.25 7.98
C LYS A 289 -16.17 -28.77 6.69
N ASP A 290 -17.49 -28.96 6.72
CA ASP A 290 -18.35 -29.29 5.58
C ASP A 290 -18.31 -28.19 4.51
N LYS A 291 -18.26 -26.92 4.93
CA LYS A 291 -18.40 -25.74 4.04
C LYS A 291 -17.20 -24.80 4.04
N PHE A 292 -16.54 -24.59 5.18
CA PHE A 292 -15.43 -23.66 5.32
C PHE A 292 -14.15 -24.30 4.78
N ILE A 293 -13.48 -23.61 3.86
CA ILE A 293 -12.22 -24.06 3.25
C ILE A 293 -11.06 -23.52 4.08
N ASP A 294 -10.87 -22.20 4.08
CA ASP A 294 -9.80 -21.52 4.81
C ASP A 294 -10.02 -19.99 4.78
N TYR A 295 -9.07 -19.23 5.31
CA TYR A 295 -9.01 -17.77 5.24
C TYR A 295 -7.63 -17.27 4.83
N PHE A 296 -7.62 -16.06 4.26
CA PHE A 296 -6.42 -15.28 4.01
C PHE A 296 -6.71 -13.81 4.33
N GLY A 297 -5.78 -13.12 4.98
CA GLY A 297 -5.99 -11.75 5.44
C GLY A 297 -4.69 -11.04 5.79
N ARG A 298 -4.82 -9.77 6.18
CA ARG A 298 -3.71 -8.91 6.56
C ARG A 298 -4.12 -8.02 7.72
N ILE A 299 -3.19 -7.84 8.65
CA ILE A 299 -3.23 -6.74 9.62
C ILE A 299 -2.72 -5.47 8.90
N GLU A 300 -3.60 -4.50 8.79
CA GLU A 300 -3.35 -3.19 8.21
C GLU A 300 -3.18 -2.15 9.31
N TYR A 301 -2.67 -0.98 8.93
CA TYR A 301 -2.44 0.14 9.84
C TYR A 301 -2.81 1.44 9.15
N SER A 302 -3.48 2.31 9.90
CA SER A 302 -3.78 3.67 9.48
C SER A 302 -3.20 4.65 10.50
N ARG A 303 -2.69 5.79 10.04
CA ARG A 303 -2.05 6.78 10.92
C ARG A 303 -3.00 7.40 11.95
N ASP A 304 -4.30 7.48 11.64
CA ASP A 304 -5.32 8.00 12.56
C ASP A 304 -5.65 7.00 13.69
N VAL A 305 -5.88 5.74 13.31
CA VAL A 305 -6.59 4.76 14.14
C VAL A 305 -5.75 3.57 14.58
N GLY A 306 -4.52 3.43 14.09
CA GLY A 306 -3.68 2.27 14.37
C GLY A 306 -4.10 1.02 13.57
N TYR A 307 -4.07 -0.13 14.23
CA TYR A 307 -4.17 -1.43 13.58
C TYR A 307 -5.61 -1.92 13.39
N HIS A 308 -5.87 -2.55 12.24
CA HIS A 308 -7.12 -3.24 11.92
C HIS A 308 -6.83 -4.47 11.04
N ALA A 309 -7.83 -5.32 10.80
CA ALA A 309 -7.61 -6.55 10.02
C ALA A 309 -8.56 -6.66 8.83
N HIS A 310 -8.01 -6.88 7.64
CA HIS A 310 -8.76 -7.21 6.43
C HIS A 310 -8.70 -8.72 6.21
N MET A 311 -9.87 -9.37 6.16
CA MET A 311 -10.01 -10.82 6.15
C MET A 311 -10.89 -11.32 4.99
N CYS A 312 -10.33 -12.17 4.14
CA CYS A 312 -11.06 -12.97 3.17
C CYS A 312 -11.24 -14.41 3.67
N PHE A 313 -12.49 -14.87 3.70
CA PHE A 313 -12.88 -16.23 4.06
C PHE A 313 -13.40 -16.97 2.82
N PHE A 314 -12.97 -18.21 2.66
CA PHE A 314 -13.28 -19.06 1.51
C PHE A 314 -14.14 -20.25 1.94
N TYR A 315 -15.21 -20.48 1.19
CA TYR A 315 -16.17 -21.56 1.42
C TYR A 315 -16.41 -22.36 0.15
N LYS A 316 -16.83 -23.61 0.30
CA LYS A 316 -17.36 -24.41 -0.80
C LYS A 316 -18.67 -23.78 -1.26
N GLY A 317 -18.72 -23.31 -2.51
CA GLY A 317 -19.92 -22.66 -3.04
C GLY A 317 -21.11 -23.62 -3.22
N SER A 318 -20.89 -24.94 -3.17
CA SER A 318 -21.96 -25.94 -3.14
C SER A 318 -22.74 -25.93 -1.82
N GLU A 319 -22.05 -25.66 -0.71
CA GLU A 319 -22.61 -25.73 0.65
C GLU A 319 -23.03 -24.36 1.20
N ALA A 320 -22.41 -23.28 0.70
CA ALA A 320 -22.65 -21.93 1.19
C ALA A 320 -22.70 -20.93 0.03
N GLN A 321 -23.81 -20.20 -0.08
CA GLN A 321 -24.04 -19.24 -1.18
C GLN A 321 -24.46 -17.84 -0.73
N ARG A 322 -24.80 -17.66 0.56
CA ARG A 322 -25.31 -16.39 1.12
C ARG A 322 -24.17 -15.47 1.57
N HIS A 323 -23.28 -15.09 0.65
CA HIS A 323 -22.04 -14.37 1.00
C HIS A 323 -22.27 -13.07 1.79
N ILE A 324 -23.31 -12.30 1.50
CA ILE A 324 -23.68 -11.09 2.27
C ILE A 324 -24.05 -11.47 3.71
N TRP A 325 -24.90 -12.47 3.89
CA TRP A 325 -25.26 -12.97 5.23
C TRP A 325 -24.04 -13.43 6.01
N TYR A 326 -23.14 -14.21 5.39
CA TYR A 326 -21.90 -14.65 6.04
C TYR A 326 -21.02 -13.47 6.45
N SER A 327 -20.88 -12.45 5.59
CA SER A 327 -20.10 -11.25 5.92
C SER A 327 -20.63 -10.55 7.17
N HIS A 328 -21.95 -10.43 7.32
CA HIS A 328 -22.56 -9.83 8.50
C HIS A 328 -22.44 -10.71 9.73
N GLU A 329 -22.66 -12.01 9.63
CA GLU A 329 -22.59 -12.91 10.78
C GLU A 329 -21.16 -13.09 11.31
N ILE A 330 -20.17 -13.12 10.42
CA ILE A 330 -18.75 -13.11 10.80
C ILE A 330 -18.41 -11.79 11.51
N GLY A 331 -18.86 -10.67 10.96
CA GLY A 331 -18.66 -9.35 11.56
C GLY A 331 -19.32 -9.18 12.93
N LYS A 332 -20.58 -9.59 13.08
CA LYS A 332 -21.29 -9.64 14.38
C LYS A 332 -20.58 -10.56 15.36
N TYR A 333 -20.01 -11.67 14.87
CA TYR A 333 -19.24 -12.56 15.70
C TYR A 333 -17.95 -11.90 16.22
N PHE A 334 -17.23 -11.17 15.37
CA PHE A 334 -16.08 -10.36 15.82
C PHE A 334 -16.50 -9.30 16.86
N ALA A 335 -17.61 -8.60 16.63
CA ALA A 335 -18.15 -7.65 17.61
C ALA A 335 -18.50 -8.30 18.95
N LYS A 336 -19.04 -9.53 18.94
CA LYS A 336 -19.32 -10.30 20.16
C LYS A 336 -18.04 -10.70 20.89
N ILE A 337 -17.03 -11.20 20.17
CA ILE A 337 -15.75 -11.63 20.76
C ILE A 337 -15.00 -10.47 21.41
N THR A 338 -15.15 -9.27 20.86
CA THR A 338 -14.54 -8.05 21.37
C THR A 338 -15.42 -7.30 22.38
N GLU A 339 -16.49 -7.95 22.89
CA GLU A 339 -17.42 -7.36 23.88
C GLU A 339 -18.02 -6.03 23.43
N GLY A 340 -18.27 -5.89 22.13
CA GLY A 340 -18.80 -4.65 21.55
C GLY A 340 -17.76 -3.55 21.33
N ARG A 341 -16.47 -3.77 21.60
CA ARG A 341 -15.41 -2.84 21.16
C ARG A 341 -15.26 -2.84 19.64
N GLY A 342 -15.31 -4.02 19.03
CA GLY A 342 -15.13 -4.22 17.60
C GLY A 342 -16.42 -4.13 16.79
N TYR A 343 -16.30 -3.69 15.54
CA TYR A 343 -17.33 -3.74 14.51
C TYR A 343 -16.69 -4.16 13.18
N TYR A 344 -17.42 -4.03 12.08
CA TYR A 344 -16.96 -4.51 10.79
C TYR A 344 -17.49 -3.70 9.62
N PHE A 345 -16.74 -3.76 8.52
CA PHE A 345 -17.19 -3.34 7.20
C PHE A 345 -17.32 -4.58 6.29
N SER A 346 -18.46 -4.73 5.62
CA SER A 346 -18.71 -5.82 4.66
C SER A 346 -18.42 -5.35 3.24
N ALA A 347 -17.34 -5.86 2.65
CA ALA A 347 -17.06 -5.63 1.23
C ALA A 347 -18.09 -6.34 0.34
N ASN A 348 -18.62 -7.49 0.75
CA ASN A 348 -19.68 -8.18 0.00
C ASN A 348 -20.98 -7.35 -0.10
N ALA A 349 -21.41 -6.71 0.98
CA ALA A 349 -22.59 -5.85 0.97
C ALA A 349 -22.34 -4.63 0.06
N LYS A 350 -21.16 -4.01 0.20
CA LYS A 350 -20.76 -2.88 -0.63
C LYS A 350 -20.71 -3.22 -2.12
N ALA A 351 -20.23 -4.42 -2.46
CA ALA A 351 -20.21 -4.92 -3.83
C ALA A 351 -21.62 -5.06 -4.41
N ALA A 352 -22.57 -5.54 -3.61
CA ALA A 352 -23.97 -5.70 -4.01
C ALA A 352 -24.69 -4.37 -4.26
N GLU A 353 -24.23 -3.28 -3.65
CA GLU A 353 -24.69 -1.90 -3.95
C GLU A 353 -24.15 -1.34 -5.28
N GLY A 354 -23.36 -2.12 -6.05
CA GLY A 354 -22.77 -1.67 -7.32
C GLY A 354 -21.58 -0.72 -7.18
N LYS A 355 -21.01 -0.59 -5.98
CA LYS A 355 -19.93 0.38 -5.68
C LYS A 355 -18.52 -0.07 -6.06
N TYR A 356 -18.37 -1.26 -6.63
CA TYR A 356 -17.10 -1.76 -7.14
C TYR A 356 -17.18 -2.02 -8.63
N ARG A 357 -16.26 -1.41 -9.39
CA ARG A 357 -16.10 -1.65 -10.84
C ARG A 357 -15.73 -3.11 -11.14
N ASN A 358 -14.86 -3.69 -10.31
CA ASN A 358 -14.34 -5.05 -10.47
C ASN A 358 -14.64 -5.86 -9.20
N VAL A 359 -15.59 -6.79 -9.27
CA VAL A 359 -16.06 -7.57 -8.11
C VAL A 359 -15.41 -8.96 -8.10
N GLY A 360 -14.52 -9.20 -7.14
CA GLY A 360 -13.89 -10.50 -6.90
C GLY A 360 -14.51 -11.33 -5.77
N VAL A 361 -15.57 -10.83 -5.12
CA VAL A 361 -16.20 -11.47 -3.95
C VAL A 361 -17.54 -12.15 -4.32
N GLY A 362 -18.09 -12.96 -3.40
CA GLY A 362 -19.30 -13.74 -3.63
C GLY A 362 -19.01 -15.10 -4.27
N ILE A 363 -19.95 -15.64 -5.05
CA ILE A 363 -19.73 -16.91 -5.78
C ILE A 363 -18.74 -16.67 -6.92
N VAL A 364 -17.67 -17.46 -6.96
CA VAL A 364 -16.69 -17.50 -8.04
C VAL A 364 -16.71 -18.90 -8.62
N GLU A 365 -17.15 -19.00 -9.87
CA GLU A 365 -17.10 -20.24 -10.64
C GLU A 365 -15.67 -20.44 -11.16
N HIS A 366 -15.25 -21.70 -11.24
CA HIS A 366 -13.87 -22.04 -11.62
C HIS A 366 -13.50 -21.64 -13.05
N ASP A 367 -14.47 -21.52 -13.94
CA ASP A 367 -14.31 -21.13 -15.35
C ASP A 367 -14.52 -19.62 -15.58
N ASP A 368 -14.93 -18.87 -14.56
CA ASP A 368 -15.02 -17.41 -14.58
C ASP A 368 -13.65 -16.79 -14.34
N PHE A 369 -12.76 -16.91 -15.34
CA PHE A 369 -11.39 -16.41 -15.28
C PHE A 369 -11.30 -14.89 -15.10
N GLU A 370 -12.30 -14.11 -15.52
CA GLU A 370 -12.35 -12.66 -15.27
C GLU A 370 -12.60 -12.38 -13.79
N LYS A 371 -13.59 -13.02 -13.18
CA LYS A 371 -13.84 -12.88 -11.74
C LYS A 371 -12.70 -13.42 -10.90
N ILE A 372 -12.03 -14.49 -11.34
CA ILE A 372 -10.79 -14.99 -10.72
C ILE A 372 -9.67 -13.95 -10.77
N ARG A 373 -9.50 -13.20 -11.88
CA ARG A 373 -8.54 -12.07 -11.95
C ARG A 373 -8.91 -10.96 -10.98
N HIS A 374 -10.18 -10.61 -10.86
CA HIS A 374 -10.65 -9.62 -9.89
C HIS A 374 -10.40 -10.07 -8.45
N LEU A 375 -10.67 -11.34 -8.15
CA LEU A 375 -10.36 -11.94 -6.84
C LEU A 375 -8.86 -11.89 -6.56
N TRP A 376 -8.00 -12.31 -7.50
CA TRP A 376 -6.55 -12.23 -7.36
C TRP A 376 -6.08 -10.81 -7.09
N THR A 377 -6.61 -9.84 -7.82
CA THR A 377 -6.28 -8.41 -7.64
C THR A 377 -6.66 -7.92 -6.24
N ALA A 378 -7.77 -8.40 -5.68
CA ALA A 378 -8.19 -8.07 -4.32
C ALA A 378 -7.31 -8.74 -3.26
N VAL A 379 -7.07 -10.05 -3.34
CA VAL A 379 -6.34 -10.80 -2.29
C VAL A 379 -4.82 -10.64 -2.36
N SER A 380 -4.25 -10.45 -3.55
CA SER A 380 -2.79 -10.26 -3.70
C SER A 380 -2.31 -8.90 -3.19
N TYR A 381 -3.22 -7.92 -3.10
CA TYR A 381 -2.96 -6.63 -2.47
C TYR A 381 -2.47 -6.79 -1.02
N PHE A 382 -3.04 -7.75 -0.27
CA PHE A 382 -2.63 -8.06 1.10
C PHE A 382 -1.15 -8.45 1.23
N VAL A 383 -0.50 -8.80 0.12
CA VAL A 383 0.93 -9.14 0.11
C VAL A 383 1.76 -8.04 -0.54
N LYS A 384 1.26 -7.39 -1.60
CA LYS A 384 1.97 -6.29 -2.27
C LYS A 384 2.19 -5.09 -1.33
N ALA A 385 1.25 -4.79 -0.44
CA ALA A 385 1.35 -3.66 0.46
C ALA A 385 2.62 -3.65 1.33
N SER A 386 3.15 -4.81 1.71
CA SER A 386 4.38 -4.93 2.53
C SER A 386 5.69 -4.68 1.77
N GLN A 387 5.62 -4.49 0.45
CA GLN A 387 6.78 -4.12 -0.37
C GLN A 387 7.10 -2.62 -0.24
N VAL A 388 6.08 -1.77 -0.08
CA VAL A 388 6.23 -0.29 -0.07
C VAL A 388 6.44 0.27 1.32
N VAL A 389 5.78 -0.31 2.33
CA VAL A 389 5.79 0.23 3.68
C VAL A 389 5.34 -0.85 4.66
N ARG A 390 5.90 -0.81 5.87
CA ARG A 390 5.48 -1.60 7.01
C ARG A 390 5.29 -0.66 8.19
N VAL A 391 4.59 -1.11 9.21
CA VAL A 391 4.58 -0.36 10.48
C VAL A 391 5.87 -0.70 11.21
N LYS A 392 6.56 0.31 11.76
CA LYS A 392 7.68 0.08 12.67
C LYS A 392 7.12 -0.63 13.90
N ASN A 393 7.47 -1.89 14.07
CA ASN A 393 7.20 -2.65 15.29
C ASN A 393 8.51 -3.24 15.82
N THR A 394 8.55 -3.46 17.12
CA THR A 394 9.75 -3.86 17.86
C THR A 394 10.07 -5.36 17.74
N GLY A 395 9.44 -6.10 16.80
CA GLY A 395 9.57 -7.56 16.70
C GLY A 395 9.19 -8.17 15.35
N LYS A 396 9.48 -9.47 15.16
CA LYS A 396 9.14 -10.26 13.95
C LYS A 396 7.66 -10.69 13.95
N GLU A 397 6.77 -9.72 14.06
CA GLU A 397 5.34 -9.98 14.16
C GLU A 397 4.72 -10.41 12.82
N GLN A 398 3.91 -11.47 12.85
CA GLN A 398 3.16 -11.92 11.68
C GLN A 398 2.03 -10.93 11.35
N MET A 399 2.09 -10.32 10.16
CA MET A 399 1.08 -9.37 9.67
C MET A 399 0.16 -9.97 8.59
N VAL A 400 0.59 -11.06 7.93
CA VAL A 400 -0.25 -11.81 7.00
C VAL A 400 -0.87 -12.97 7.75
N LEU A 401 -2.20 -13.05 7.70
CA LEU A 401 -3.02 -14.00 8.42
C LEU A 401 -3.51 -15.06 7.45
N HIS A 402 -3.26 -16.32 7.74
CA HIS A 402 -3.81 -17.42 6.96
C HIS A 402 -3.96 -18.65 7.85
N GLY A 403 -4.91 -19.53 7.52
CA GLY A 403 -5.01 -20.80 8.21
C GLY A 403 -3.87 -21.75 7.84
N LYS A 404 -3.83 -22.89 8.53
CA LYS A 404 -2.97 -24.01 8.17
C LYS A 404 -3.79 -24.94 7.30
N ARG A 405 -3.68 -24.83 5.98
CA ARG A 405 -4.36 -25.74 5.04
C ARG A 405 -4.03 -27.16 5.46
N ARG A 406 -5.06 -27.94 5.80
CA ARG A 406 -4.89 -29.36 6.11
C ARG A 406 -4.79 -30.07 4.76
N GLU A 407 -3.65 -30.72 4.50
CA GLU A 407 -3.56 -31.66 3.38
C GLU A 407 -4.62 -32.74 3.58
N ARG A 408 -5.58 -32.82 2.66
CA ARG A 408 -6.52 -33.94 2.65
C ARG A 408 -5.78 -35.17 2.16
N ARG A 409 -5.58 -36.15 3.04
CA ARG A 409 -5.21 -37.51 2.66
C ARG A 409 -6.47 -38.21 2.16
N GLY A 410 -6.56 -38.48 0.86
CA GLY A 410 -7.68 -39.20 0.25
C GLY A 410 -7.82 -38.92 -1.25
N VAL A 411 -8.55 -39.81 -1.94
CA VAL A 411 -8.85 -39.68 -3.38
C VAL A 411 -9.59 -38.36 -3.63
N LYS A 412 -9.12 -37.57 -4.60
CA LYS A 412 -9.71 -36.28 -5.02
C LYS A 412 -11.17 -36.49 -5.47
N LEU A 413 -12.13 -36.29 -4.59
CA LEU A 413 -13.55 -36.31 -4.93
C LEU A 413 -14.02 -34.88 -5.26
N GLY A 414 -13.74 -34.45 -6.49
CA GLY A 414 -14.30 -33.29 -7.20
C GLY A 414 -13.28 -32.67 -8.18
N ARG A 415 -13.56 -32.32 -9.46
CA ARG A 415 -14.70 -32.44 -10.41
C ARG A 415 -14.12 -32.93 -11.76
N PRO A 416 -14.82 -33.77 -12.56
CA PRO A 416 -14.91 -33.57 -14.01
C PRO A 416 -16.29 -32.99 -14.34
N ARG A 417 -16.35 -31.91 -15.13
CA ARG A 417 -17.52 -31.51 -15.93
C ARG A 417 -17.23 -30.27 -16.80
N GLU A 418 -17.34 -30.47 -18.11
CA GLU A 418 -17.74 -29.56 -19.21
C GLU A 418 -16.81 -28.47 -19.77
N THR A 419 -15.83 -27.93 -19.07
CA THR A 419 -14.82 -27.14 -19.79
C THR A 419 -13.79 -28.09 -20.40
N GLY A 420 -13.66 -28.08 -21.73
CA GLY A 420 -12.74 -28.95 -22.47
C GLY A 420 -11.25 -28.71 -22.20
N LEU A 421 -10.90 -28.03 -21.10
CA LEU A 421 -9.53 -27.85 -20.65
C LEU A 421 -9.13 -29.06 -19.81
N THR A 422 -7.97 -29.62 -20.12
CA THR A 422 -7.28 -30.58 -19.26
C THR A 422 -6.87 -29.91 -17.93
N ASP A 423 -6.66 -30.70 -16.88
CA ASP A 423 -6.18 -30.21 -15.57
C ASP A 423 -4.90 -29.36 -15.72
N GLN A 424 -4.02 -29.73 -16.65
CA GLN A 424 -2.76 -29.04 -16.89
C GLN A 424 -2.94 -27.69 -17.60
N GLU A 425 -3.87 -27.61 -18.57
CA GLU A 425 -4.21 -26.35 -19.24
C GLU A 425 -4.90 -25.39 -18.29
N TYR A 426 -5.81 -25.90 -17.45
CA TYR A 426 -6.48 -25.11 -16.42
C TYR A 426 -5.48 -24.52 -15.42
N ARG A 427 -4.59 -25.35 -14.88
CA ARG A 427 -3.54 -24.90 -13.97
C ARG A 427 -2.64 -23.87 -14.64
N SER A 428 -2.20 -24.11 -15.87
CA SER A 428 -1.39 -23.17 -16.64
C SER A 428 -2.08 -21.82 -16.82
N ARG A 429 -3.40 -21.82 -17.03
CA ARG A 429 -4.20 -20.60 -17.14
C ARG A 429 -4.30 -19.86 -15.80
N LEU A 430 -4.54 -20.56 -14.70
CA LEU A 430 -4.49 -19.96 -13.36
C LEU A 430 -3.11 -19.39 -13.03
N GLU A 431 -2.04 -20.10 -13.40
CA GLU A 431 -0.67 -19.66 -13.20
C GLU A 431 -0.35 -18.36 -13.95
N ARG A 432 -0.92 -18.14 -15.14
CA ARG A 432 -0.84 -16.88 -15.89
C ARG A 432 -1.68 -15.75 -15.28
N ILE A 433 -2.76 -16.08 -14.59
CA ILE A 433 -3.56 -15.07 -13.86
C ILE A 433 -2.86 -14.66 -12.57
N PHE A 434 -2.28 -15.62 -11.85
CA PHE A 434 -1.64 -15.42 -10.56
C PHE A 434 -0.14 -15.12 -10.68
N VAL A 435 0.22 -14.20 -11.58
CA VAL A 435 1.55 -13.60 -11.64
C VAL A 435 1.72 -12.65 -10.48
#